data_AF-A0A966EWN0-F1
#
_entry.id   AF-A0A966EWN0-F1
#
_cell.length_a   1.000
_cell.length_b   1.000
_cell.length_c   1.000
_cell.angle_alpha   90.00
_cell.angle_beta   90.00
_cell.angle_gamma   90.00
#
_symmetry.space_group_name_H-M   'P 1'
#
loop_
_entity.id
_entity.type
_entity.pdbx_description
1 polymer ?
#
loop_
_entity_poly.entity_id
_entity_poly.type
_entity_poly.pdbx_seq_one_letter_code
_entity_poly.pdbx_strand_id
1 'polypeptide(L)' 'MLTDALEFACPWCGETNFLEADPEDAGQCLVQDCAVCCSPIELTLPMFPGQALEVHRENE' A
#
# COMPACT_ATOMS: atom_id res chain seq x y z
N MET A 1 12.27 15.11 -8.78
CA MET A 1 11.87 13.91 -8.02
C MET A 1 10.36 13.91 -8.02
N LEU A 2 9.76 12.96 -8.71
CA LEU A 2 8.32 12.76 -8.71
C LEU A 2 8.17 11.31 -8.24
N THR A 3 8.10 11.11 -6.93
CA THR A 3 7.70 9.82 -6.34
C THR A 3 6.27 9.56 -6.80
N ASP A 4 6.01 8.42 -7.42
CA ASP A 4 4.66 8.02 -7.79
C ASP A 4 3.96 7.55 -6.51
N ALA A 5 2.95 8.29 -6.08
CA ALA A 5 2.18 7.95 -4.89
C ALA A 5 1.02 7.04 -5.30
N LEU A 6 1.01 5.81 -4.80
CA LEU A 6 -0.09 4.87 -4.98
C LEU A 6 -1.22 5.20 -4.01
N GLU A 7 -2.44 5.31 -4.51
CA GLU A 7 -3.64 5.53 -3.72
C GLU A 7 -4.33 4.20 -3.40
N PHE A 8 -4.72 3.99 -2.14
CA PHE A 8 -5.47 2.80 -1.73
C PHE A 8 -6.42 3.08 -0.56
N ALA A 9 -7.47 2.27 -0.43
CA ALA A 9 -8.43 2.39 0.67
C ALA A 9 -8.02 1.48 1.84
N CYS A 10 -8.08 2.02 3.05
CA CYS A 10 -7.80 1.28 4.28
C CYS A 10 -8.84 0.16 4.46
N PRO A 11 -8.42 -1.11 4.59
CA PRO A 11 -9.34 -2.24 4.75
C PRO A 11 -10.04 -2.27 6.13
N TRP A 12 -9.65 -1.40 7.05
CA TRP A 12 -10.22 -1.30 8.41
C TRP A 12 -11.32 -0.26 8.51
N CYS A 13 -11.01 1.00 8.17
CA CYS A 13 -11.93 2.13 8.34
C CYS A 13 -12.47 2.69 7.01
N GLY A 14 -11.91 2.27 5.86
CA GLY A 14 -12.29 2.74 4.53
C GLY A 14 -11.64 4.05 4.09
N GLU A 15 -10.77 4.64 4.90
CA GLU A 15 -10.08 5.90 4.57
C GLU A 15 -9.10 5.75 3.40
N THR A 16 -8.98 6.77 2.55
CA THR A 16 -7.98 6.79 1.48
C THR A 16 -6.60 7.11 2.03
N ASN A 17 -5.63 6.23 1.77
CA ASN A 17 -4.23 6.35 2.17
C ASN A 17 -3.33 6.39 0.92
N PHE A 18 -2.11 6.90 1.11
CA PHE A 18 -1.12 7.07 0.05
C PHE A 18 0.16 6.33 0.41
N LEU A 19 0.72 5.60 -0.55
CA LEU A 19 1.97 4.89 -0.43
C LEU A 19 2.97 5.48 -1.42
N GLU A 20 4.07 6.01 -0.89
CA GLU A 20 5.23 6.37 -1.71
C GLU A 20 5.99 5.09 -2.03
N ALA A 21 6.04 4.72 -3.31
CA ALA A 21 6.74 3.54 -3.77
C ALA A 21 7.65 3.90 -4.93
N ASP A 22 8.90 3.46 -4.86
CA ASP A 22 9.86 3.58 -5.95
C ASP A 22 9.84 2.31 -6.81
N PRO A 23 10.26 2.40 -8.09
CA PRO A 23 10.33 1.23 -8.97
C PRO A 23 11.31 0.14 -8.46
N GLU A 24 12.21 0.48 -7.53
CA GLU A 24 13.08 -0.50 -6.85
C GLU A 24 12.35 -1.34 -5.79
N ASP A 25 11.20 -0.88 -5.30
CA ASP A 25 10.36 -1.61 -4.34
C ASP A 25 9.35 -2.56 -4.99
N ALA A 26 9.38 -2.68 -6.33
CA ALA A 26 8.49 -3.56 -7.07
C ALA A 26 8.54 -5.02 -6.54
N GLY A 27 7.38 -5.56 -6.16
CA GLY A 27 7.23 -6.92 -5.61
C GLY A 27 7.57 -7.05 -4.12
N GLN A 28 7.90 -5.97 -3.42
CA GLN A 28 8.08 -6.00 -1.97
C GLN A 28 6.72 -6.02 -1.25
N CYS A 29 6.71 -6.70 -0.09
CA CYS A 29 5.64 -6.60 0.88
C CYS A 29 6.06 -5.63 1.97
N LEU A 30 5.19 -4.66 2.26
CA LEU A 30 5.41 -3.64 3.26
C LEU A 30 4.18 -3.49 4.13
N VAL A 31 4.41 -3.08 5.39
CA VAL A 31 3.34 -2.80 6.34
C VAL A 31 3.32 -1.30 6.60
N GLN A 32 2.16 -0.68 6.43
CA GLN A 32 1.92 0.73 6.71
C GLN A 32 0.72 0.87 7.64
N ASP A 33 0.82 1.73 8.65
CA ASP A 33 -0.31 2.08 9.49
C ASP A 33 -1.25 3.07 8.78
N CYS A 34 -2.56 2.87 8.92
CA CYS A 34 -3.53 3.84 8.44
C CYS A 34 -3.34 5.21 9.11
N ALA A 35 -3.32 6.29 8.33
CA ALA A 35 -3.17 7.66 8.80
C ALA A 35 -4.31 8.14 9.74
N VAL A 36 -5.44 7.43 9.77
CA VAL A 36 -6.63 7.80 10.56
C VAL A 36 -6.94 6.81 11.68
N CYS A 37 -6.99 5.51 11.39
CA CYS A 37 -7.35 4.50 12.40
C CYS A 37 -6.15 3.79 13.04
N CYS A 38 -4.92 4.13 12.64
CA CYS A 38 -3.67 3.56 13.17
C CYS A 38 -3.65 2.03 13.18
N SER A 39 -4.34 1.39 12.23
CA SER A 39 -4.37 -0.06 12.09
C SER A 39 -3.37 -0.47 11.01
N PRO A 40 -2.61 -1.57 11.22
CA PRO A 40 -1.59 -2.02 10.28
C PRO A 40 -2.24 -2.56 8.99
N ILE A 41 -1.68 -2.18 7.85
CA ILE A 41 -2.13 -2.57 6.51
C ILE A 41 -0.94 -3.20 5.80
N GLU A 42 -1.10 -4.44 5.34
CA GLU A 42 -0.10 -5.12 4.53
C GLU A 42 -0.34 -4.80 3.05
N LEU A 43 0.70 -4.37 2.36
CA LEU A 43 0.66 -3.88 0.99
C LEU A 43 1.69 -4.66 0.18
N THR A 44 1.29 -5.23 -0.96
CA THR A 44 2.20 -5.88 -1.90
C THR A 44 2.31 -5.06 -3.16
N LEU A 45 3.50 -4.51 -3.37
CA LEU A 45 3.77 -3.63 -4.51
C LEU A 45 3.72 -4.40 -5.83
N PRO A 46 3.15 -3.82 -6.89
CA PRO A 46 3.07 -4.47 -8.18
C PRO A 46 4.47 -4.72 -8.73
N MET A 47 4.75 -5.97 -9.13
CA MET A 47 6.04 -6.37 -9.67
C MET A 47 6.17 -6.05 -11.16
N PHE A 48 5.03 -6.00 -11.86
CA PHE A 48 4.97 -5.78 -13.31
C PHE A 48 3.97 -4.68 -13.66
N PRO A 49 4.20 -3.93 -14.76
CA PRO A 49 3.25 -2.95 -15.25
C PRO A 49 1.91 -3.62 -15.58
N GLY A 50 0.83 -3.14 -14.96
CA GLY A 50 -0.52 -3.69 -15.12
C GLY A 50 -0.97 -4.63 -13.99
N GLN A 51 -0.07 -4.97 -13.05
CA GLN A 51 -0.48 -5.57 -11.78
C GLN A 51 -1.04 -4.49 -10.86
N ALA A 52 -2.12 -4.80 -10.14
CA ALA A 52 -2.69 -3.90 -9.13
C ALA A 52 -1.93 -4.05 -7.80
N LEU A 53 -1.90 -2.98 -7.01
CA LEU A 53 -1.49 -3.03 -5.61
C LEU A 53 -2.43 -3.96 -4.84
N GLU A 54 -1.86 -4.94 -4.13
CA GLU A 54 -2.63 -5.83 -3.26
C GLU A 54 -2.65 -5.25 -1.85
N VAL A 55 -3.84 -5.21 -1.25
CA VAL A 55 -4.08 -4.57 0.06
C VAL A 55 -4.73 -5.58 0.98
N HIS A 56 -4.00 -5.95 2.03
CA HIS A 56 -4.36 -6.97 3.00
C HIS A 56 -4.33 -6.41 4.42
N ARG A 57 -5.03 -7.08 5.32
CA ARG A 57 -4.95 -6.79 6.76
C ARG A 57 -3.79 -7.61 7.33
N GLU A 58 -2.87 -6.99 8.05
CA GLU A 58 -1.82 -7.72 8.78
C GLU A 58 -2.51 -8.63 9.82
N ASN A 59 -2.29 -9.96 9.76
CA ASN A 59 -2.98 -11.07 10.49
C ASN A 59 -4.14 -11.80 9.78
N GLU A 60 -4.14 -11.95 8.46
CA GLU A 60 -4.89 -13.04 7.79
C GLU A 60 -3.98 -14.20 7.36
#